data_AF-A0AA85F2K6-F1
#
_entry.id   AF-A0AA85F2K6-F1
#
_cell.length_a   1.000
_cell.length_b   1.000
_cell.length_c   1.000
_cell.angle_alpha   90.00
_cell.angle_beta   90.00
_cell.angle_gamma   90.00
#
_symmetry.space_group_name_H-M   'P 1'
#
loop_
_entity.id
_entity.type
_entity.pdbx_description
1 polymer ?
#
loop_
_entity_poly.entity_id
_entity_poly.type
_entity_poly.pdbx_seq_one_letter_code
_entity_poly.pdbx_strand_id
1 'polypeptide(L)'
;MKFSQAKEDNWNFSSVVEGLRGLYEKRLKPLEVSYLFPQFHSPTLDAGEFSSKPMILLLGQYSTGKTTFIKYLLGSAFPGMHIGPEPTTDRFSVVMSGDEGIIPGNALVVDAQKPFRPLSKFGNNFLNRFQCCQVRNPVLDSIVIIDTPGILSGEKQRLDRGYDFTAVVQWFAEHVDRIILLFDAYKLDISDEFRRVIESLRGYDDKVRIVLNKADMIDSQQLMRVYGALMWGLGKVLGTPEVVRVFIGSFWDQPLRYDVNRHLFELESQDLFKDLRSLPSNAAMRKLNDMIRRARLAKVHAYLIGHLKKEMPSIVGKNKKKQELINNLQQIYDTISRLHHISPGDFPKLSHMKSILSEQDFTTFPSLKERLIEQVDVMLTQEIPKLMQMIPIEQSAAVQQGTSFIKGGAFNDSVIDSPFTADADMAINRGRYSDKSTLEDDKDELIKEFESLQPVDGLLYGSGRLKAKLMESHLPNITLSRIWKLSDIDKDGCLDIDEFILAKRLVNIAVNGGEIPETLPTHLIPPSKHKYISPTLNGIAEYTEPKY
;
A
#
# COMPACT_ATOMS: atom_id res chain seq x y z
N MET A 1 -24.12 -27.95 32.23
CA MET A 1 -23.72 -27.11 31.10
C MET A 1 -24.85 -26.15 30.77
N LYS A 2 -24.75 -24.88 31.18
CA LYS A 2 -25.62 -23.80 30.69
C LYS A 2 -24.69 -22.83 29.97
N PHE A 3 -24.62 -22.93 28.65
CA PHE A 3 -24.09 -21.85 27.83
C PHE A 3 -25.03 -20.67 28.04
N SER A 4 -24.57 -19.68 28.79
CA SER A 4 -25.16 -18.35 28.80
C SER A 4 -25.10 -17.85 27.35
N GLN A 5 -26.24 -17.82 26.66
CA GLN A 5 -26.39 -17.06 25.43
C GLN A 5 -25.99 -15.62 25.74
N ALA A 6 -24.78 -15.23 25.34
CA ALA A 6 -24.40 -13.84 25.28
C ALA A 6 -25.44 -13.17 24.37
N LYS A 7 -26.12 -12.14 24.88
CA LYS A 7 -26.98 -11.29 24.06
C LYS A 7 -26.20 -10.94 22.80
N GLU A 8 -26.75 -11.26 21.63
CA GLU A 8 -26.24 -10.74 20.37
C GLU A 8 -26.39 -9.22 20.42
N ASP A 9 -25.33 -8.53 20.82
CA ASP A 9 -25.19 -7.11 20.57
C ASP A 9 -25.22 -6.98 19.04
N ASN A 10 -26.34 -6.50 18.50
CA ASN A 10 -26.51 -6.35 17.06
C ASN A 10 -25.71 -5.11 16.64
N TRP A 11 -24.44 -5.33 16.33
CA TRP A 11 -23.50 -4.27 15.98
C TRP A 11 -23.72 -3.80 14.53
N ASN A 12 -24.62 -2.84 14.34
CA ASN A 12 -24.72 -2.09 13.08
C ASN A 12 -23.67 -0.98 13.08
N PHE A 13 -22.48 -1.28 12.54
CA PHE A 13 -21.46 -0.25 12.29
C PHE A 13 -21.73 0.43 10.94
N SER A 14 -21.48 1.73 10.86
CA SER A 14 -21.59 2.49 9.61
C SER A 14 -20.39 2.30 8.69
N SER A 15 -19.23 1.91 9.26
CA SER A 15 -18.02 1.57 8.51
C SER A 15 -17.13 0.53 9.22
N VAL A 16 -16.22 -0.11 8.47
CA VAL A 16 -15.21 -1.03 9.01
C VAL A 16 -14.31 -0.34 10.04
N VAL A 17 -13.92 0.92 9.79
CA VAL A 17 -13.08 1.70 10.73
C VAL A 17 -13.80 1.94 12.05
N GLU A 18 -15.09 2.30 12.00
CA GLU A 18 -15.91 2.43 13.21
C GLU A 18 -16.05 1.09 13.94
N GLY A 19 -16.23 0.00 13.19
CA GLY A 19 -16.26 -1.35 13.71
C GLY A 19 -14.99 -1.73 14.46
N LEU A 20 -13.82 -1.51 13.84
CA LEU A 20 -12.51 -1.75 14.46
C LEU A 20 -12.33 -0.94 15.75
N ARG A 21 -12.68 0.35 15.74
CA ARG A 21 -12.62 1.19 16.94
C ARG A 21 -13.52 0.65 18.05
N GLY A 22 -14.77 0.31 17.72
CA GLY A 22 -15.74 -0.22 18.68
C GLY A 22 -15.28 -1.55 19.30
N LEU A 23 -14.70 -2.45 18.50
CA LEU A 23 -14.13 -3.70 18.99
C LEU A 23 -12.91 -3.45 19.89
N TYR A 24 -12.00 -2.55 19.50
CA TYR A 24 -10.86 -2.21 20.34
C TYR A 24 -11.30 -1.69 21.71
N GLU A 25 -12.18 -0.68 21.74
CA GLU A 25 -12.61 -0.06 22.99
C GLU A 25 -13.37 -1.00 23.92
N LYS A 26 -14.25 -1.86 23.37
CA LYS A 26 -15.10 -2.74 24.18
C LYS A 26 -14.48 -4.09 24.51
N ARG A 27 -13.61 -4.64 23.65
CA ARG A 27 -13.05 -6.00 23.82
C ARG A 27 -11.58 -5.99 24.20
N LEU A 28 -10.73 -5.26 23.47
CA LEU A 28 -9.28 -5.37 23.62
C LEU A 28 -8.69 -4.43 24.68
N LYS A 29 -9.09 -3.16 24.68
CA LYS A 29 -8.59 -2.13 25.62
C LYS A 29 -8.76 -2.52 27.10
N PRO A 30 -9.88 -3.13 27.55
CA PRO A 30 -10.00 -3.60 28.93
C PRO A 30 -8.95 -4.64 29.33
N LEU A 31 -8.57 -5.53 28.40
CA LEU A 31 -7.51 -6.52 28.62
C LEU A 31 -6.15 -5.82 28.71
N GLU A 32 -5.83 -4.93 27.77
CA GLU A 32 -4.56 -4.18 27.75
C GLU A 32 -4.34 -3.40 29.05
N VAL A 33 -5.35 -2.64 29.49
CA VAL A 33 -5.27 -1.85 30.71
C VAL A 33 -5.19 -2.76 31.94
N SER A 34 -5.99 -3.83 32.00
CA SER A 34 -5.99 -4.72 33.16
C SER A 34 -4.68 -5.49 33.34
N TYR A 35 -3.86 -5.66 32.31
CA TYR A 35 -2.58 -6.37 32.39
C TYR A 35 -1.35 -5.47 32.12
N LEU A 36 -1.51 -4.16 32.28
CA LEU A 36 -0.42 -3.17 32.18
C LEU A 36 0.31 -3.20 30.83
N PHE A 37 -0.38 -3.61 29.75
CA PHE A 37 0.19 -3.76 28.42
C PHE A 37 0.98 -2.53 27.93
N PRO A 38 0.53 -1.27 28.15
CA PRO A 38 1.28 -0.08 27.77
C PRO A 38 2.67 0.07 28.41
N GLN A 39 2.92 -0.58 29.54
CA GLN A 39 4.21 -0.50 30.25
C GLN A 39 5.26 -1.44 29.65
N PHE A 40 4.83 -2.44 28.85
CA PHE A 40 5.70 -3.47 28.29
C PHE A 40 5.89 -3.35 26.78
N HIS A 41 4.80 -3.01 26.10
CA HIS A 41 4.74 -3.08 24.64
C HIS A 41 4.50 -1.70 24.04
N SER A 42 3.24 -1.29 23.91
CA SER A 42 2.85 -0.08 23.18
C SER A 42 1.65 0.59 23.84
N PRO A 43 1.51 1.93 23.73
CA PRO A 43 0.40 2.67 24.34
C PRO A 43 -0.96 2.21 23.82
N THR A 44 -2.03 2.58 24.54
CA THR A 44 -3.40 2.35 24.06
C THR A 44 -3.67 3.15 22.79
N LEU A 45 -4.45 2.58 21.89
CA LEU A 45 -4.80 3.23 20.62
C LEU A 45 -5.79 4.37 20.88
N ASP A 46 -5.50 5.55 20.31
CA ASP A 46 -6.37 6.74 20.34
C ASP A 46 -7.29 6.78 19.09
N ALA A 47 -8.35 7.59 19.13
CA ALA A 47 -9.32 7.69 18.03
C ALA A 47 -8.66 8.05 16.67
N GLY A 48 -7.64 8.92 16.71
CA GLY A 48 -6.86 9.32 15.54
C GLY A 48 -6.11 8.18 14.84
N GLU A 49 -5.81 7.08 15.53
CA GLU A 49 -5.14 5.91 14.93
C GLU A 49 -6.11 5.07 14.07
N PHE A 50 -7.40 5.07 14.42
CA PHE A 50 -8.42 4.40 13.61
C PHE A 50 -8.80 5.23 12.40
N SER A 51 -8.92 6.55 12.55
CA SER A 51 -9.28 7.46 11.44
C SER A 51 -8.09 7.88 10.56
N SER A 52 -6.85 7.51 10.92
CA SER A 52 -5.68 7.87 10.12
C SER A 52 -5.78 7.32 8.70
N LYS A 53 -5.50 8.19 7.72
CA LYS A 53 -5.35 7.79 6.32
C LYS A 53 -4.04 7.02 6.15
N PRO A 54 -3.93 6.17 5.11
CA PRO A 54 -2.69 5.49 4.81
C PRO A 54 -1.50 6.47 4.68
N MET A 55 -0.39 6.14 5.33
CA MET A 55 0.83 6.94 5.39
C MET A 55 1.94 6.35 4.52
N ILE A 56 2.63 7.19 3.77
CA ILE A 56 3.81 6.84 2.97
C ILE A 56 5.03 7.51 3.62
N LEU A 57 6.03 6.72 4.04
CA LEU A 57 7.29 7.21 4.57
C LEU A 57 8.35 7.27 3.46
N LEU A 58 8.96 8.44 3.23
CA LEU A 58 10.08 8.57 2.30
C LEU A 58 11.41 8.58 3.07
N LEU A 59 12.28 7.62 2.79
CA LEU A 59 13.63 7.54 3.37
C LEU A 59 14.67 7.63 2.26
N GLY A 60 15.86 8.13 2.60
CA GLY A 60 16.98 8.19 1.67
C GLY A 60 18.03 9.19 2.11
N GLN A 61 19.23 9.04 1.56
CA GLN A 61 20.34 9.94 1.84
C GLN A 61 20.07 11.38 1.39
N TYR A 62 21.01 12.27 1.73
CA TYR A 62 20.93 13.65 1.32
C TYR A 62 20.89 13.81 -0.22
N SER A 63 20.09 14.75 -0.70
CA SER A 63 19.93 15.06 -2.14
C SER A 63 19.34 13.94 -3.03
N THR A 64 18.81 12.84 -2.49
CA THR A 64 18.17 11.77 -3.30
C THR A 64 16.83 12.16 -3.96
N GLY A 65 16.29 13.33 -3.61
CA GLY A 65 15.08 13.88 -4.23
C GLY A 65 13.77 13.58 -3.52
N LYS A 66 13.77 13.25 -2.22
CA LYS A 66 12.55 12.98 -1.41
C LYS A 66 11.51 14.11 -1.52
N THR A 67 11.91 15.33 -1.17
CA THR A 67 11.02 16.50 -1.21
C THR A 67 10.53 16.81 -2.63
N THR A 68 11.39 16.63 -3.64
CA THR A 68 11.03 16.76 -5.06
C THR A 68 10.03 15.70 -5.50
N PHE A 69 10.20 14.45 -5.02
CA PHE A 69 9.28 13.35 -5.28
C PHE A 69 7.89 13.63 -4.71
N ILE A 70 7.78 14.22 -3.51
CA ILE A 70 6.48 14.65 -2.96
C ILE A 70 5.85 15.71 -3.85
N LYS A 71 6.60 16.76 -4.22
CA LYS A 71 6.10 17.80 -5.12
C LYS A 71 5.58 17.21 -6.44
N TYR A 72 6.33 16.26 -7.00
CA TYR A 72 5.97 15.54 -8.22
C TYR A 72 4.65 14.77 -8.06
N LEU A 73 4.51 13.99 -6.98
CA LEU A 73 3.28 13.26 -6.68
C LEU A 73 2.06 14.19 -6.51
N LEU A 74 2.24 15.33 -5.83
CA LEU A 74 1.18 16.29 -5.57
C LEU A 74 0.83 17.14 -6.80
N GLY A 75 1.74 17.27 -7.77
CA GLY A 75 1.66 18.23 -8.86
C GLY A 75 1.78 19.70 -8.41
N SER A 76 2.11 19.95 -7.15
CA SER A 76 2.17 21.28 -6.55
C SER A 76 3.18 21.33 -5.41
N ALA A 77 3.64 22.55 -5.08
CA ALA A 77 4.39 22.78 -3.85
C ALA A 77 3.50 22.61 -2.61
N PHE A 78 4.12 22.43 -1.45
CA PHE A 78 3.45 22.37 -0.15
C PHE A 78 4.17 23.26 0.88
N PRO A 79 3.49 23.72 1.94
CA PRO A 79 4.09 24.59 2.96
C PRO A 79 5.32 23.96 3.63
N GLY A 80 6.34 24.76 3.91
CA GLY A 80 7.57 24.30 4.57
C GLY A 80 8.50 23.47 3.68
N MET A 81 8.17 23.30 2.41
CA MET A 81 9.03 22.64 1.43
C MET A 81 10.28 23.49 1.13
N HIS A 82 11.47 22.87 1.20
CA HIS A 82 12.71 23.51 0.76
C HIS A 82 13.53 22.54 -0.10
N ILE A 83 13.78 22.92 -1.35
CA ILE A 83 14.55 22.13 -2.32
C ILE A 83 15.84 22.87 -2.62
N GLY A 84 16.98 22.25 -2.36
CA GLY A 84 18.30 22.84 -2.59
C GLY A 84 19.43 21.79 -2.53
N PRO A 85 20.64 22.17 -2.96
CA PRO A 85 21.80 21.29 -3.02
C PRO A 85 22.53 21.10 -1.67
N GLU A 86 22.29 21.96 -0.68
CA GLU A 86 22.86 21.91 0.69
C GLU A 86 21.82 21.41 1.69
N PRO A 87 22.18 20.67 2.78
CA PRO A 87 21.28 20.13 3.81
C PRO A 87 19.95 20.86 4.10
N THR A 88 18.98 20.73 3.19
CA THR A 88 17.78 21.60 3.15
C THR A 88 16.67 21.15 4.09
N THR A 89 16.50 19.84 4.26
CA THR A 89 15.46 19.25 5.12
C THR A 89 16.11 18.63 6.35
N ASP A 90 16.05 19.34 7.47
CA ASP A 90 16.50 18.87 8.79
C ASP A 90 15.34 18.40 9.69
N ARG A 91 14.10 18.45 9.18
CA ARG A 91 12.85 18.13 9.90
C ARG A 91 12.10 16.97 9.29
N PHE A 92 11.43 16.21 10.15
CA PHE A 92 10.35 15.32 9.74
C PHE A 92 9.11 16.16 9.43
N SER A 93 8.61 16.06 8.20
CA SER A 93 7.45 16.82 7.73
C SER A 93 6.32 15.88 7.34
N VAL A 94 5.22 15.92 8.09
CA VAL A 94 3.99 15.21 7.75
C VAL A 94 3.18 16.09 6.81
N VAL A 95 3.06 15.69 5.55
CA VAL A 95 2.27 16.38 4.52
C VAL A 95 0.88 15.74 4.47
N MET A 96 -0.14 16.51 4.81
CA MET A 96 -1.52 16.01 4.88
C MET A 96 -2.55 17.04 4.44
N SER A 97 -3.77 16.60 4.15
CA SER A 97 -4.86 17.49 3.78
C SER A 97 -5.30 18.34 4.98
N GLY A 98 -5.62 19.59 4.71
CA GLY A 98 -6.06 20.57 5.71
C GLY A 98 -5.97 22.00 5.18
N ASP A 99 -6.32 22.95 6.03
CA ASP A 99 -6.14 24.37 5.72
C ASP A 99 -4.65 24.70 5.62
N GLU A 100 -4.30 25.55 4.67
CA GLU A 100 -2.91 25.81 4.33
C GLU A 100 -2.13 26.37 5.53
N GLY A 101 -1.08 25.67 5.94
CA GLY A 101 -0.31 26.06 7.12
C GLY A 101 0.67 25.02 7.61
N ILE A 102 1.43 25.39 8.65
CA ILE A 102 2.40 24.51 9.32
C ILE A 102 2.05 24.42 10.80
N ILE A 103 1.84 23.21 11.29
CA ILE A 103 1.67 22.91 12.71
C ILE A 103 3.00 22.42 13.27
N PRO A 104 3.60 23.11 14.27
CA PRO A 104 4.82 22.65 14.93
C PRO A 104 4.61 21.33 15.70
N GLY A 105 5.66 20.51 15.81
CA GLY A 105 5.61 19.19 16.45
C GLY A 105 5.06 19.19 17.87
N ASN A 106 5.42 20.20 18.68
CA ASN A 106 4.91 20.34 20.06
C ASN A 106 3.38 20.49 20.11
N ALA A 107 2.78 21.18 19.13
CA ALA A 107 1.33 21.31 19.01
C ALA A 107 0.70 20.07 18.37
N LEU A 108 1.41 19.41 17.45
CA LEU A 108 0.91 18.24 16.75
C LEU A 108 0.73 17.03 17.67
N VAL A 109 1.63 16.83 18.64
CA VAL A 109 1.58 15.67 19.55
C VAL A 109 0.53 15.81 20.66
N VAL A 110 -0.11 16.96 20.82
CA VAL A 110 -1.23 17.15 21.76
C VAL A 110 -2.61 17.02 21.09
N ASP A 111 -2.66 16.95 19.76
CA ASP A 111 -3.91 16.78 19.02
C ASP A 111 -4.38 15.31 19.05
N ALA A 112 -5.48 15.04 19.76
CA ALA A 112 -6.07 13.71 19.89
C ALA A 112 -6.72 13.18 18.58
N GLN A 113 -6.95 14.05 17.59
CA GLN A 113 -7.47 13.66 16.28
C GLN A 113 -6.36 13.19 15.33
N LYS A 114 -5.09 13.35 15.71
CA LYS A 114 -3.93 12.95 14.90
C LYS A 114 -3.19 11.78 15.55
N PRO A 115 -2.64 10.83 14.77
CA PRO A 115 -1.96 9.65 15.28
C PRO A 115 -0.53 9.91 15.80
N PHE A 116 -0.15 11.17 16.06
CA PHE A 116 1.23 11.55 16.32
C PHE A 116 1.56 11.74 17.80
N ARG A 117 0.57 11.67 18.69
CA ARG A 117 0.77 11.80 20.14
C ARG A 117 1.87 10.90 20.73
N PRO A 118 2.00 9.62 20.32
CA PRO A 118 3.07 8.76 20.82
C PRO A 118 4.50 9.25 20.53
N LEU A 119 4.67 10.16 19.55
CA LEU A 119 5.98 10.75 19.23
C LEU A 119 6.50 11.70 20.32
N SER A 120 5.65 12.14 21.25
CA SER A 120 6.06 12.93 22.41
C SER A 120 7.18 12.27 23.24
N LYS A 121 7.27 10.93 23.22
CA LYS A 121 8.31 10.16 23.90
C LYS A 121 9.74 10.46 23.43
N PHE A 122 9.90 11.00 22.22
CA PHE A 122 11.22 11.35 21.66
C PHE A 122 11.74 12.72 22.15
N GLY A 123 10.93 13.46 22.92
CA GLY A 123 11.33 14.68 23.62
C GLY A 123 11.46 15.92 22.74
N ASN A 124 11.72 17.07 23.38
CA ASN A 124 11.67 18.39 22.73
C ASN A 124 12.67 18.55 21.58
N ASN A 125 13.85 17.92 21.63
CA ASN A 125 14.84 18.01 20.56
C ASN A 125 14.28 17.47 19.23
N PHE A 126 13.56 16.35 19.29
CA PHE A 126 12.86 15.80 18.14
C PHE A 126 11.66 16.67 17.75
N LEU A 127 10.82 17.06 18.71
CA LEU A 127 9.59 17.81 18.43
C LEU A 127 9.84 19.18 17.78
N ASN A 128 10.98 19.82 18.06
CA ASN A 128 11.41 21.04 17.39
C ASN A 128 11.82 20.81 15.91
N ARG A 129 12.15 19.57 15.55
CA ARG A 129 12.45 19.11 14.17
C ARG A 129 11.35 18.21 13.61
N PHE A 130 10.13 18.35 14.12
CA PHE A 130 8.95 17.65 13.65
C PHE A 130 7.87 18.69 13.34
N GLN A 131 7.17 18.52 12.22
CA GLN A 131 6.12 19.43 11.81
C GLN A 131 5.06 18.72 10.95
N CYS A 132 3.88 19.30 10.87
CA CYS A 132 2.82 18.91 9.95
C CYS A 132 2.54 20.06 8.99
N CYS A 133 2.75 19.81 7.70
CA CYS A 133 2.46 20.72 6.61
C CYS A 133 1.07 20.38 6.05
N GLN A 134 0.13 21.30 6.19
CA GLN A 134 -1.24 21.13 5.71
C GLN A 134 -1.45 21.90 4.41
N VAL A 135 -2.06 21.25 3.42
CA VAL A 135 -2.42 21.87 2.15
C VAL A 135 -3.62 21.13 1.56
N ARG A 136 -4.55 21.86 0.95
CA ARG A 136 -5.68 21.26 0.23
C ARG A 136 -5.18 20.67 -1.08
N ASN A 137 -5.14 19.34 -1.16
CA ASN A 137 -4.74 18.62 -2.37
C ASN A 137 -5.50 17.29 -2.47
N PRO A 138 -6.10 16.94 -3.63
CA PRO A 138 -6.86 15.70 -3.80
C PRO A 138 -6.09 14.41 -3.48
N VAL A 139 -4.76 14.41 -3.66
CA VAL A 139 -3.91 13.27 -3.30
C VAL A 139 -3.93 13.07 -1.79
N LEU A 140 -3.80 14.16 -1.04
CA LEU A 140 -3.77 14.16 0.43
C LEU A 140 -5.14 13.93 1.06
N ASP A 141 -6.21 13.98 0.27
CA ASP A 141 -7.53 13.56 0.70
C ASP A 141 -7.60 12.03 0.90
N SER A 142 -6.71 11.28 0.25
CA SER A 142 -6.67 9.82 0.31
C SER A 142 -5.49 9.27 1.12
N ILE A 143 -4.36 9.99 1.17
CA ILE A 143 -3.12 9.55 1.82
C ILE A 143 -2.45 10.66 2.63
N VAL A 144 -1.46 10.29 3.43
CA VAL A 144 -0.53 11.18 4.13
C VAL A 144 0.88 10.83 3.71
N ILE A 145 1.74 11.81 3.46
CA ILE A 145 3.13 11.58 3.05
C ILE A 145 4.07 12.15 4.09
N ILE A 146 5.09 11.39 4.48
CA ILE A 146 6.05 11.77 5.51
C ILE A 146 7.41 11.97 4.84
N ASP A 147 7.84 13.22 4.74
CA ASP A 147 9.19 13.57 4.32
C ASP A 147 10.13 13.47 5.52
N THR A 148 11.22 12.71 5.38
CA THR A 148 12.23 12.61 6.44
C THR A 148 13.45 13.46 6.12
N PRO A 149 14.20 13.90 7.16
CA PRO A 149 15.52 14.46 6.95
C PRO A 149 16.41 13.54 6.11
N GLY A 150 17.32 14.14 5.33
CA GLY A 150 18.32 13.35 4.60
C GLY A 150 19.21 12.55 5.57
N ILE A 151 19.37 11.26 5.29
CA ILE A 151 20.30 10.43 6.07
C ILE A 151 21.71 10.88 5.72
N LEU A 152 22.50 11.15 6.76
CA LEU A 152 23.81 11.77 6.65
C LEU A 152 24.89 10.69 6.48
N SER A 153 26.04 11.12 5.99
CA SER A 153 27.21 10.26 5.76
C SER A 153 28.25 10.60 6.82
N GLY A 154 28.32 9.81 7.90
CA GLY A 154 29.40 9.89 8.91
C GLY A 154 29.00 10.28 10.33
N GLU A 155 29.79 9.86 11.32
CA GLU A 155 29.45 9.91 12.75
C GLU A 155 29.33 11.32 13.35
N LYS A 156 30.08 12.31 12.87
CA LYS A 156 30.07 13.68 13.43
C LYS A 156 28.71 14.38 13.28
N GLN A 157 28.02 14.09 12.18
CA GLN A 157 26.70 14.66 11.87
C GLN A 157 25.56 13.96 12.64
N ARG A 158 25.79 12.73 13.11
CA ARG A 158 24.82 11.96 13.93
C ARG A 158 24.61 12.59 15.31
N LEU A 159 25.67 13.08 15.94
CA LEU A 159 25.63 13.70 17.27
C LEU A 159 24.88 15.04 17.28
N ASP A 160 24.75 15.70 16.13
CA ASP A 160 24.19 17.06 16.00
C ASP A 160 22.64 17.10 15.98
N ARG A 161 21.96 15.95 15.86
CA ARG A 161 20.49 15.90 15.80
C ARG A 161 19.82 16.06 17.16
N GLY A 162 20.46 15.59 18.23
CA GLY A 162 19.91 15.65 19.60
C GLY A 162 18.74 14.69 19.87
N TYR A 163 18.45 13.74 18.97
CA TYR A 163 17.46 12.67 19.15
C TYR A 163 17.87 11.39 18.40
N ASP A 164 17.30 10.25 18.77
CA ASP A 164 17.55 8.97 18.10
C ASP A 164 16.75 8.85 16.80
N PHE A 165 17.39 9.18 15.68
CA PHE A 165 16.79 9.10 14.35
C PHE A 165 16.34 7.67 13.98
N THR A 166 17.12 6.65 14.36
CA THR A 166 16.80 5.26 13.99
C THR A 166 15.54 4.79 14.71
N ALA A 167 15.39 5.16 15.99
CA ALA A 167 14.20 4.84 16.77
C ALA A 167 12.94 5.58 16.26
N VAL A 168 13.07 6.82 15.80
CA VAL A 168 11.97 7.57 15.17
C VAL A 168 11.54 6.93 13.85
N VAL A 169 12.50 6.59 12.97
CA VAL A 169 12.20 5.92 11.70
C VAL A 169 11.57 4.56 11.93
N GLN A 170 12.07 3.79 12.91
CA GLN A 170 11.47 2.53 13.29
C GLN A 170 10.02 2.74 13.71
N TRP A 171 9.72 3.71 14.58
CA TRP A 171 8.34 4.02 14.97
C TRP A 171 7.45 4.32 13.76
N PHE A 172 7.90 5.14 12.81
CA PHE A 172 7.13 5.37 11.58
C PHE A 172 6.95 4.09 10.78
N ALA A 173 7.98 3.25 10.62
CA ALA A 173 7.89 1.98 9.89
C ALA A 173 6.80 1.05 10.44
N GLU A 174 6.59 1.05 11.76
CA GLU A 174 5.51 0.26 12.39
C GLU A 174 4.12 0.81 12.02
N HIS A 175 3.97 2.14 11.90
CA HIS A 175 2.67 2.81 11.75
C HIS A 175 2.32 3.18 10.30
N VAL A 176 3.29 3.20 9.38
CA VAL A 176 3.04 3.54 7.97
C VAL A 176 2.61 2.33 7.15
N ASP A 177 2.04 2.64 6.01
CA ASP A 177 1.45 1.73 5.06
C ASP A 177 2.44 1.35 3.95
N ARG A 178 3.33 2.29 3.62
CA ARG A 178 4.35 2.12 2.60
C ARG A 178 5.62 2.86 2.99
N ILE A 179 6.77 2.27 2.71
CA ILE A 179 8.09 2.87 2.90
C ILE A 179 8.78 2.93 1.55
N ILE A 180 9.12 4.13 1.08
CA ILE A 180 9.87 4.32 -0.16
C ILE A 180 11.33 4.64 0.20
N LEU A 181 12.25 3.76 -0.19
CA LEU A 181 13.69 4.00 -0.08
C LEU A 181 14.20 4.62 -1.37
N LEU A 182 14.57 5.89 -1.35
CA LEU A 182 15.10 6.63 -2.49
C LEU A 182 16.63 6.57 -2.54
N PHE A 183 17.15 6.15 -3.69
CA PHE A 183 18.55 6.17 -4.06
C PHE A 183 18.78 7.08 -5.25
N ASP A 184 19.92 7.78 -5.30
CA ASP A 184 20.31 8.59 -6.44
C ASP A 184 21.18 7.75 -7.38
N ALA A 185 20.78 7.60 -8.64
CA ALA A 185 21.51 6.79 -9.62
C ALA A 185 22.89 7.38 -9.96
N TYR A 186 23.07 8.69 -9.84
CA TYR A 186 24.33 9.36 -10.11
C TYR A 186 25.30 9.26 -8.92
N LYS A 187 24.79 9.21 -7.68
CA LYS A 187 25.58 9.14 -6.43
C LYS A 187 25.10 7.99 -5.55
N LEU A 188 25.22 6.76 -6.07
CA LEU A 188 24.87 5.59 -5.28
C LEU A 188 25.89 5.38 -4.16
N ASP A 189 25.43 5.61 -2.93
CA ASP A 189 26.15 5.29 -1.71
C ASP A 189 25.17 4.64 -0.72
N ILE A 190 25.67 3.78 0.16
CA ILE A 190 24.92 3.21 1.29
C ILE A 190 25.78 3.42 2.53
N SER A 191 25.63 4.59 3.15
CA SER A 191 26.38 4.93 4.37
C SER A 191 26.04 3.99 5.52
N ASP A 192 26.94 3.88 6.52
CA ASP A 192 26.71 3.05 7.71
C ASP A 192 25.43 3.46 8.47
N GLU A 193 25.11 4.76 8.51
CA GLU A 193 23.87 5.23 9.12
C GLU A 193 22.65 4.78 8.31
N PHE A 194 22.70 4.89 6.98
CA PHE A 194 21.61 4.43 6.13
C PHE A 194 21.41 2.92 6.24
N ARG A 195 22.51 2.17 6.31
CA ARG A 195 22.48 0.73 6.57
C ARG A 195 21.77 0.40 7.88
N ARG A 196 22.08 1.09 8.99
CA ARG A 196 21.40 0.88 10.28
C ARG A 196 19.91 1.19 10.22
N VAL A 197 19.55 2.23 9.47
CA VAL A 197 18.13 2.56 9.23
C VAL A 197 17.44 1.46 8.44
N ILE A 198 18.04 0.95 7.37
CA ILE A 198 17.46 -0.17 6.60
C ILE A 198 17.35 -1.43 7.48
N GLU A 199 18.36 -1.71 8.32
CA GLU A 199 18.32 -2.83 9.27
C GLU A 199 17.20 -2.69 10.31
N SER A 200 16.82 -1.46 10.70
CA SER A 200 15.68 -1.23 11.60
C SER A 200 14.31 -1.43 10.94
N LEU A 201 14.26 -1.55 9.60
CA LEU A 201 13.04 -1.86 8.84
C LEU A 201 12.77 -3.36 8.71
N ARG A 202 13.68 -4.22 9.18
CA ARG A 202 13.50 -5.68 9.11
C ARG A 202 12.20 -6.13 9.75
N GLY A 203 11.43 -6.96 9.04
CA GLY A 203 10.09 -7.38 9.46
C GLY A 203 8.97 -6.49 8.92
N TYR A 204 9.31 -5.40 8.22
CA TYR A 204 8.40 -4.55 7.46
C TYR A 204 8.71 -4.56 5.95
N ASP A 205 9.41 -5.61 5.49
CA ASP A 205 9.94 -5.73 4.13
C ASP A 205 8.83 -5.68 3.05
N ASP A 206 7.63 -6.16 3.38
CA ASP A 206 6.42 -6.10 2.54
C ASP A 206 5.96 -4.66 2.24
N LYS A 207 6.25 -3.73 3.17
CA LYS A 207 5.96 -2.30 3.04
C LYS A 207 7.01 -1.56 2.23
N VAL A 208 8.19 -2.13 2.03
CA VAL A 208 9.33 -1.44 1.39
C VAL A 208 9.19 -1.47 -0.13
N ARG A 209 9.42 -0.32 -0.75
CA ARG A 209 9.61 -0.13 -2.20
C ARG A 209 10.87 0.68 -2.41
N ILE A 210 11.65 0.30 -3.42
CA ILE A 210 12.94 0.93 -3.67
C ILE A 210 12.82 1.75 -4.94
N VAL A 211 13.27 2.99 -4.90
CA VAL A 211 13.23 3.90 -6.04
C VAL A 211 14.65 4.33 -6.36
N LEU A 212 15.13 3.96 -7.54
CA LEU A 212 16.38 4.45 -8.11
C LEU A 212 16.07 5.71 -8.93
N ASN A 213 16.18 6.85 -8.27
CA ASN A 213 15.83 8.17 -8.78
C ASN A 213 16.97 8.79 -9.60
N LYS A 214 16.65 9.78 -10.43
CA LYS A 214 17.58 10.49 -11.33
C LYS A 214 18.30 9.56 -12.32
N ALA A 215 17.63 8.49 -12.73
CA ALA A 215 18.18 7.51 -13.67
C ALA A 215 18.50 8.11 -15.04
N ASP A 216 17.83 9.22 -15.41
CA ASP A 216 18.09 10.00 -16.63
C ASP A 216 19.44 10.75 -16.63
N MET A 217 20.15 10.80 -15.50
CA MET A 217 21.44 11.49 -15.38
C MET A 217 22.63 10.64 -15.85
N ILE A 218 22.40 9.36 -16.15
CA ILE A 218 23.42 8.39 -16.54
C ILE A 218 22.98 7.64 -17.80
N ASP A 219 23.95 7.09 -18.55
CA ASP A 219 23.66 6.27 -19.73
C ASP A 219 23.17 4.86 -19.35
N SER A 220 22.69 4.10 -20.34
CA SER A 220 22.15 2.74 -20.12
C SER A 220 23.18 1.76 -19.55
N GLN A 221 24.47 1.87 -19.90
CA GLN A 221 25.50 0.95 -19.37
C GLN A 221 25.81 1.25 -17.91
N GLN A 222 25.94 2.53 -17.57
CA GLN A 222 26.15 2.98 -16.20
C GLN A 222 24.93 2.66 -15.34
N LEU A 223 23.71 2.81 -15.88
CA LEU A 223 22.47 2.44 -15.19
C LEU A 223 22.47 0.97 -14.76
N MET A 224 22.85 0.06 -15.66
CA MET A 224 22.93 -1.37 -15.32
C MET A 224 23.99 -1.67 -14.24
N ARG A 225 25.13 -0.96 -14.26
CA ARG A 225 26.18 -1.09 -13.22
C ARG A 225 25.70 -0.59 -11.86
N VAL A 226 25.04 0.57 -11.84
CA VAL A 226 24.49 1.17 -10.61
C VAL A 226 23.37 0.30 -10.05
N TYR A 227 22.47 -0.18 -10.90
CA TYR A 227 21.41 -1.11 -10.50
C TYR A 227 21.98 -2.40 -9.88
N GLY A 228 22.96 -3.02 -10.54
CA GLY A 228 23.63 -4.21 -10.00
C GLY A 228 24.31 -3.95 -8.65
N ALA A 229 24.99 -2.81 -8.51
CA ALA A 229 25.62 -2.41 -7.25
C ALA A 229 24.60 -2.18 -6.12
N LEU A 230 23.46 -1.54 -6.44
CA LEU A 230 22.37 -1.31 -5.49
C LEU A 230 21.79 -2.64 -5.00
N MET A 231 21.45 -3.56 -5.91
CA MET A 231 20.89 -4.87 -5.56
C MET A 231 21.86 -5.70 -4.72
N TRP A 232 23.14 -5.67 -5.06
CA TRP A 232 24.19 -6.32 -4.28
C TRP A 232 24.31 -5.73 -2.86
N GLY A 233 24.25 -4.40 -2.74
CA GLY A 233 24.28 -3.70 -1.45
C GLY A 233 23.07 -4.05 -0.59
N LEU A 234 21.87 -3.96 -1.16
CA LEU A 234 20.61 -4.25 -0.47
C LEU A 234 20.48 -5.70 -0.03
N GLY A 235 20.91 -6.66 -0.86
CA GLY A 235 20.87 -8.09 -0.54
C GLY A 235 21.65 -8.43 0.73
N LYS A 236 22.73 -7.69 1.03
CA LYS A 236 23.51 -7.85 2.27
C LYS A 236 22.82 -7.27 3.50
N VAL A 237 21.96 -6.26 3.33
CA VAL A 237 21.40 -5.45 4.43
C VAL A 237 20.01 -5.91 4.82
N LEU A 238 19.12 -6.10 3.83
CA LEU A 238 17.73 -6.51 4.06
C LEU A 238 17.66 -7.89 4.70
N GLY A 239 18.50 -8.83 4.25
CA GLY A 239 18.57 -10.17 4.84
C GLY A 239 17.33 -11.03 4.56
N THR A 240 16.53 -10.66 3.55
CA THR A 240 15.41 -11.45 3.02
C THR A 240 15.88 -12.28 1.82
N PRO A 241 15.40 -13.53 1.67
CA PRO A 241 15.68 -14.31 0.47
C PRO A 241 14.94 -13.74 -0.76
N GLU A 242 13.85 -13.01 -0.53
CA GLU A 242 13.06 -12.35 -1.57
C GLU A 242 13.72 -11.06 -2.05
N VAL A 243 13.75 -10.90 -3.36
CA VAL A 243 14.31 -9.72 -4.03
C VAL A 243 13.27 -8.60 -4.01
N VAL A 244 13.63 -7.47 -3.40
CA VAL A 244 12.74 -6.30 -3.36
C VAL A 244 12.68 -5.63 -4.73
N ARG A 245 11.47 -5.28 -5.17
CA ARG A 245 11.24 -4.56 -6.43
C ARG A 245 11.85 -3.15 -6.37
N VAL A 246 12.60 -2.79 -7.43
CA VAL A 246 13.21 -1.48 -7.62
C VAL A 246 12.56 -0.79 -8.81
N PHE A 247 12.01 0.40 -8.60
CA PHE A 247 11.48 1.26 -9.66
C PHE A 247 12.56 2.23 -10.12
N ILE A 248 12.79 2.28 -11.43
CA ILE A 248 13.87 3.08 -12.03
C ILE A 248 13.26 4.26 -12.76
N GLY A 249 13.69 5.48 -12.45
CA GLY A 249 13.19 6.65 -13.16
C GLY A 249 13.70 7.97 -12.62
N SER A 250 13.06 9.05 -13.08
CA SER A 250 13.34 10.41 -12.64
C SER A 250 12.02 11.11 -12.33
N PHE A 251 11.75 11.24 -11.03
CA PHE A 251 10.44 11.63 -10.50
C PHE A 251 10.38 13.14 -10.24
N TRP A 252 10.37 13.92 -11.33
CA TRP A 252 10.30 15.38 -11.33
C TRP A 252 9.66 15.91 -12.62
N ASP A 253 9.42 17.22 -12.67
CA ASP A 253 8.84 17.89 -13.84
C ASP A 253 9.91 18.51 -14.78
N GLN A 254 11.16 18.07 -14.68
CA GLN A 254 12.27 18.60 -15.49
C GLN A 254 12.51 17.74 -16.73
N PRO A 255 13.03 18.32 -17.85
CA PRO A 255 13.40 17.56 -19.03
C PRO A 255 14.41 16.44 -18.71
N LEU A 256 14.23 15.27 -19.33
CA LEU A 256 15.19 14.16 -19.21
C LEU A 256 16.51 14.56 -19.86
N ARG A 257 17.62 14.30 -19.15
CA ARG A 257 18.96 14.54 -19.71
C ARG A 257 19.36 13.48 -20.73
N TYR A 258 19.24 12.20 -20.37
CA TYR A 258 19.32 11.08 -21.29
C TYR A 258 17.94 10.43 -21.41
N ASP A 259 17.37 10.44 -22.62
CA ASP A 259 16.01 9.96 -22.88
C ASP A 259 15.95 8.58 -23.56
N VAL A 260 17.11 7.94 -23.78
CA VAL A 260 17.21 6.61 -24.39
C VAL A 260 16.35 5.57 -23.66
N ASN A 261 16.25 5.67 -22.33
CA ASN A 261 15.45 4.76 -21.50
C ASN A 261 14.10 5.38 -21.06
N ARG A 262 13.61 6.44 -21.73
CA ARG A 262 12.35 7.12 -21.37
C ARG A 262 11.20 6.13 -21.19
N HIS A 263 11.06 5.20 -22.14
CA HIS A 263 10.02 4.18 -22.10
C HIS A 263 10.07 3.33 -20.83
N LEU A 264 11.26 2.89 -20.41
CA LEU A 264 11.45 2.15 -19.16
C LEU A 264 11.07 3.01 -17.94
N PHE A 265 11.48 4.27 -17.90
CA PHE A 265 11.20 5.17 -16.78
C PHE A 265 9.70 5.41 -16.61
N GLU A 266 8.96 5.54 -17.72
CA GLU A 266 7.52 5.72 -17.71
C GLU A 266 6.78 4.47 -17.22
N LEU A 267 7.15 3.28 -17.71
CA LEU A 267 6.57 2.01 -17.24
C LEU A 267 6.81 1.78 -15.74
N GLU A 268 8.02 2.00 -15.24
CA GLU A 268 8.33 1.86 -13.82
C GLU A 268 7.60 2.91 -12.96
N SER A 269 7.41 4.11 -13.48
CA SER A 269 6.63 5.16 -12.82
C SER A 269 5.15 4.77 -12.70
N GLN A 270 4.55 4.28 -13.79
CA GLN A 270 3.18 3.78 -13.81
C GLN A 270 2.98 2.64 -12.80
N ASP A 271 3.90 1.68 -12.76
CA ASP A 271 3.84 0.57 -11.81
C ASP A 271 3.97 1.00 -10.35
N LEU A 272 4.86 1.97 -10.06
CA LEU A 272 4.95 2.57 -8.72
C LEU A 272 3.63 3.26 -8.36
N PHE A 273 3.06 4.06 -9.26
CA PHE A 273 1.83 4.79 -9.01
C PHE A 273 0.63 3.86 -8.83
N LYS A 274 0.56 2.76 -9.57
CA LYS A 274 -0.45 1.72 -9.38
C LYS A 274 -0.35 1.10 -7.99
N ASP A 275 0.86 0.79 -7.52
CA ASP A 275 1.09 0.29 -6.15
C ASP A 275 0.61 1.31 -5.10
N LEU A 276 0.98 2.58 -5.22
CA LEU A 276 0.59 3.63 -4.28
C LEU A 276 -0.93 3.92 -4.32
N ARG A 277 -1.55 3.92 -5.50
CA ARG A 277 -2.98 4.17 -5.69
C ARG A 277 -3.87 3.13 -4.99
N SER A 278 -3.34 1.92 -4.77
CA SER A 278 -4.04 0.83 -4.08
C SER A 278 -4.07 0.98 -2.55
N LEU A 279 -3.29 1.90 -1.96
CA LEU A 279 -3.13 2.01 -0.51
C LEU A 279 -4.44 2.29 0.25
N PRO A 280 -5.31 3.24 -0.18
CA PRO A 280 -6.59 3.50 0.49
C PRO A 280 -7.48 2.26 0.53
N SER A 281 -7.59 1.56 -0.61
CA SER A 281 -8.37 0.32 -0.71
C SER A 281 -7.87 -0.74 0.28
N ASN A 282 -6.55 -0.86 0.46
CA ASN A 282 -5.95 -1.88 1.33
C ASN A 282 -5.82 -1.47 2.80
N ALA A 283 -6.15 -0.23 3.17
CA ALA A 283 -5.92 0.29 4.52
C ALA A 283 -6.77 -0.42 5.59
N ALA A 284 -8.06 -0.66 5.30
CA ALA A 284 -8.97 -1.33 6.24
C ALA A 284 -8.51 -2.75 6.57
N MET A 285 -8.13 -3.54 5.57
CA MET A 285 -7.56 -4.90 5.76
C MET A 285 -6.30 -4.87 6.63
N ARG A 286 -5.41 -3.90 6.39
CA ARG A 286 -4.15 -3.82 7.12
C ARG A 286 -4.36 -3.42 8.59
N LYS A 287 -5.22 -2.41 8.85
CA LYS A 287 -5.64 -2.07 10.24
C LYS A 287 -6.28 -3.26 10.95
N LEU A 288 -7.12 -4.02 10.25
CA LEU A 288 -7.72 -5.24 10.79
C LEU A 288 -6.65 -6.29 11.14
N ASN A 289 -5.68 -6.53 10.27
CA ASN A 289 -4.56 -7.45 10.53
C ASN A 289 -3.69 -7.01 11.72
N ASP A 290 -3.41 -5.71 11.83
CA ASP A 290 -2.63 -5.18 12.96
C ASP A 290 -3.39 -5.29 14.28
N MET A 291 -4.72 -5.09 14.25
CA MET A 291 -5.57 -5.33 15.42
C MET A 291 -5.57 -6.81 15.83
N ILE A 292 -5.57 -7.76 14.88
CA ILE A 292 -5.45 -9.20 15.17
C ILE A 292 -4.10 -9.50 15.84
N ARG A 293 -2.99 -9.00 15.28
CA ARG A 293 -1.64 -9.19 15.83
C ARG A 293 -1.54 -8.64 17.25
N ARG A 294 -2.03 -7.41 17.46
CA ARG A 294 -2.08 -6.75 18.77
C ARG A 294 -2.92 -7.53 19.78
N ALA A 295 -4.09 -8.03 19.37
CA ALA A 295 -4.96 -8.83 20.22
C ALA A 295 -4.28 -10.14 20.67
N ARG A 296 -3.59 -10.84 19.75
CA ARG A 296 -2.82 -12.04 20.09
C ARG A 296 -1.70 -11.72 21.08
N LEU A 297 -0.92 -10.68 20.83
CA LEU A 297 0.14 -10.25 21.74
C LEU A 297 -0.40 -9.86 23.12
N ALA A 298 -1.53 -9.15 23.19
CA ALA A 298 -2.18 -8.78 24.45
C ALA A 298 -2.68 -10.01 25.23
N LYS A 299 -3.23 -11.02 24.55
CA LYS A 299 -3.59 -12.30 25.19
C LYS A 299 -2.36 -13.02 25.75
N VAL A 300 -1.30 -13.15 24.96
CA VAL A 300 -0.02 -13.76 25.41
C VAL A 300 0.52 -13.04 26.63
N HIS A 301 0.54 -11.71 26.59
CA HIS A 301 0.98 -10.87 27.70
C HIS A 301 0.13 -11.08 28.94
N ALA A 302 -1.20 -11.13 28.82
CA ALA A 302 -2.10 -11.38 29.93
C ALA A 302 -1.87 -12.76 30.58
N TYR A 303 -1.68 -13.82 29.77
CA TYR A 303 -1.33 -15.14 30.29
C TYR A 303 0.02 -15.15 31.01
N LEU A 304 1.02 -14.45 30.45
CA LEU A 304 2.33 -14.32 31.07
C LEU A 304 2.24 -13.62 32.43
N ILE A 305 1.63 -12.44 32.49
CA ILE A 305 1.47 -11.68 33.75
C ILE A 305 0.65 -12.49 34.77
N GLY A 306 -0.42 -13.14 34.33
CA GLY A 306 -1.23 -14.02 35.18
C GLY A 306 -0.46 -15.22 35.73
N HIS A 307 0.38 -15.85 34.91
CA HIS A 307 1.25 -16.96 35.33
C HIS A 307 2.32 -16.50 36.33
N LEU A 308 2.99 -15.38 36.04
CA LEU A 308 3.98 -14.79 36.95
C LEU A 308 3.34 -14.43 38.30
N LYS A 309 2.14 -13.85 38.29
CA LYS A 309 1.39 -13.56 39.52
C LYS A 309 1.06 -14.83 40.31
N LYS A 310 0.66 -15.91 39.63
CA LYS A 310 0.33 -17.19 40.26
C LYS A 310 1.54 -17.85 40.95
N GLU A 311 2.73 -17.71 40.37
CA GLU A 311 3.98 -18.27 40.90
C GLU A 311 4.63 -17.44 42.02
N MET A 312 4.14 -16.23 42.29
CA MET A 312 4.72 -15.35 43.31
C MET A 312 4.30 -15.74 44.74
N PRO A 313 5.25 -15.86 45.69
CA PRO A 313 4.94 -16.17 47.07
C PRO A 313 4.33 -14.96 47.79
N SER A 314 3.37 -15.20 48.68
CA SER A 314 2.64 -14.13 49.37
C SER A 314 3.49 -13.38 50.41
N ILE A 315 4.48 -14.05 51.05
CA ILE A 315 5.15 -13.52 52.26
C ILE A 315 6.68 -13.43 52.09
N VAL A 316 7.40 -14.54 51.92
CA VAL A 316 8.89 -14.57 51.94
C VAL A 316 9.47 -15.03 50.60
N GLY A 317 10.67 -14.55 50.24
CA GLY A 317 11.42 -15.05 49.08
C GLY A 317 11.07 -14.40 47.74
N LYS A 318 10.28 -13.31 47.74
CA LYS A 318 9.77 -12.62 46.55
C LYS A 318 10.86 -12.23 45.55
N ASN A 319 11.96 -11.63 46.01
CA ASN A 319 13.06 -11.21 45.13
C ASN A 319 13.78 -12.40 44.49
N LYS A 320 14.04 -13.46 45.25
CA LYS A 320 14.67 -14.69 44.76
C LYS A 320 13.77 -15.37 43.72
N LYS A 321 12.47 -15.49 43.99
CA LYS A 321 11.51 -16.08 43.04
C LYS A 321 11.35 -15.23 41.78
N LYS A 322 11.32 -13.90 41.88
CA LYS A 322 11.31 -12.99 40.72
C LYS A 322 12.51 -13.27 39.80
N GLN A 323 13.72 -13.33 40.36
CA GLN A 323 14.92 -13.62 39.57
C GLN A 323 14.88 -15.02 38.92
N GLU A 324 14.41 -16.02 39.66
CA GLU A 324 14.20 -17.38 39.15
C GLU A 324 13.23 -17.40 37.95
N LEU A 325 12.09 -16.72 38.06
CA LEU A 325 11.08 -16.63 36.99
C LEU A 325 11.62 -15.91 35.75
N ILE A 326 12.38 -14.82 35.93
CA ILE A 326 13.01 -14.10 34.81
C ILE A 326 14.07 -14.97 34.12
N ASN A 327 14.87 -15.72 34.89
CA ASN A 327 15.88 -16.62 34.33
C ASN A 327 15.23 -17.75 33.51
N ASN A 328 14.13 -18.30 34.03
CA ASN A 328 13.38 -19.40 33.42
C ASN A 328 12.29 -18.95 32.43
N LEU A 329 12.31 -17.69 31.97
CA LEU A 329 11.25 -17.12 31.14
C LEU A 329 10.97 -17.92 29.85
N GLN A 330 11.99 -18.52 29.22
CA GLN A 330 11.79 -19.38 28.04
C GLN A 330 10.91 -20.60 28.37
N GLN A 331 11.16 -21.27 29.49
CA GLN A 331 10.37 -22.43 29.92
C GLN A 331 8.93 -22.02 30.26
N ILE A 332 8.75 -20.81 30.79
CA ILE A 332 7.42 -20.22 31.04
C ILE A 332 6.69 -20.00 29.71
N TYR A 333 7.37 -19.47 28.68
CA TYR A 333 6.79 -19.33 27.34
C TYR A 333 6.37 -20.68 26.76
N ASP A 334 7.24 -21.69 26.83
CA ASP A 334 6.95 -23.04 26.33
C ASP A 334 5.77 -23.70 27.07
N THR A 335 5.60 -23.36 28.35
CA THR A 335 4.47 -23.83 29.17
C THR A 335 3.17 -23.13 28.76
N ILE A 336 3.18 -21.81 28.61
CA ILE A 336 2.02 -21.02 28.17
C ILE A 336 1.61 -21.41 26.75
N SER A 337 2.59 -21.59 25.86
CA SER A 337 2.37 -22.03 24.48
C SER A 337 1.63 -23.36 24.42
N ARG A 338 2.08 -24.37 25.19
CA ARG A 338 1.42 -25.68 25.25
C ARG A 338 0.05 -25.64 25.90
N LEU A 339 -0.10 -24.93 27.02
CA LEU A 339 -1.34 -24.90 27.80
C LEU A 339 -2.48 -24.18 27.07
N HIS A 340 -2.15 -23.14 26.31
CA HIS A 340 -3.13 -22.28 25.65
C HIS A 340 -3.11 -22.38 24.11
N HIS A 341 -2.34 -23.33 23.56
CA HIS A 341 -2.20 -23.57 22.12
C HIS A 341 -1.78 -22.31 21.32
N ILE A 342 -0.79 -21.58 21.84
CA ILE A 342 -0.29 -20.33 21.25
C ILE A 342 0.98 -20.60 20.46
N SER A 343 1.09 -20.02 19.27
CA SER A 343 2.31 -20.09 18.46
C SER A 343 3.50 -19.43 19.17
N PRO A 344 4.70 -20.03 19.14
CA PRO A 344 5.92 -19.40 19.66
C PRO A 344 6.20 -18.03 19.02
N GLY A 345 5.76 -17.80 17.79
CA GLY A 345 5.94 -16.53 17.08
C GLY A 345 5.10 -15.37 17.62
N ASP A 346 4.05 -15.64 18.39
CA ASP A 346 3.22 -14.60 19.02
C ASP A 346 3.86 -14.05 20.32
N PHE A 347 4.95 -14.67 20.80
CA PHE A 347 5.62 -14.25 22.02
C PHE A 347 6.59 -13.09 21.78
N PRO A 348 6.62 -12.10 22.68
CA PRO A 348 7.58 -11.00 22.61
C PRO A 348 9.02 -11.50 22.85
N LYS A 349 10.00 -10.82 22.22
CA LYS A 349 11.42 -11.16 22.33
C LYS A 349 11.86 -11.30 23.79
N LEU A 350 12.51 -12.42 24.11
CA LEU A 350 12.97 -12.75 25.47
C LEU A 350 13.84 -11.66 26.10
N SER A 351 14.83 -11.15 25.36
CA SER A 351 15.77 -10.15 25.86
C SER A 351 15.05 -8.88 26.31
N HIS A 352 14.11 -8.41 25.48
CA HIS A 352 13.26 -7.26 25.76
C HIS A 352 12.41 -7.48 27.02
N MET A 353 11.70 -8.61 27.10
CA MET A 353 10.85 -8.91 28.25
C MET A 353 11.63 -9.11 29.54
N LYS A 354 12.80 -9.76 29.51
CA LYS A 354 13.67 -9.89 30.69
C LYS A 354 14.11 -8.53 31.22
N SER A 355 14.47 -7.62 30.32
CA SER A 355 14.86 -6.25 30.68
C SER A 355 13.73 -5.54 31.40
N ILE A 356 12.53 -5.49 30.80
CA ILE A 356 11.39 -4.76 31.40
C ILE A 356 10.94 -5.43 32.70
N LEU A 357 10.79 -6.76 32.72
CA LEU A 357 10.36 -7.49 33.92
C LEU A 357 11.31 -7.31 35.11
N SER A 358 12.59 -7.05 34.86
CA SER A 358 13.57 -6.79 35.92
C SER A 358 13.25 -5.54 36.74
N GLU A 359 12.58 -4.56 36.15
CA GLU A 359 12.20 -3.29 36.79
C GLU A 359 10.81 -3.33 37.45
N GLN A 360 10.01 -4.37 37.18
CA GLN A 360 8.61 -4.44 37.62
C GLN A 360 8.42 -5.18 38.95
N ASP A 361 7.42 -4.80 39.74
CA ASP A 361 7.04 -5.53 40.96
C ASP A 361 5.95 -6.58 40.67
N PHE A 362 6.35 -7.86 40.64
CA PHE A 362 5.44 -8.96 40.31
C PHE A 362 4.33 -9.16 41.37
N THR A 363 4.48 -8.61 42.58
CA THR A 363 3.42 -8.69 43.59
C THR A 363 2.22 -7.81 43.23
N THR A 364 2.44 -6.74 42.46
CA THR A 364 1.39 -5.84 41.98
C THR A 364 0.63 -6.39 40.78
N PHE A 365 1.13 -7.48 40.17
CA PHE A 365 0.49 -8.05 39.01
C PHE A 365 -0.91 -8.57 39.31
N PRO A 366 -1.87 -8.35 38.39
CA PRO A 366 -3.22 -8.86 38.56
C PRO A 366 -3.30 -10.35 38.25
N SER A 367 -4.16 -11.06 38.96
CA SER A 367 -4.50 -12.44 38.65
C SER A 367 -5.20 -12.54 37.28
N LEU A 368 -5.11 -13.71 36.65
CA LEU A 368 -5.76 -13.95 35.36
C LEU A 368 -7.29 -13.88 35.49
N LYS A 369 -7.94 -13.14 34.59
CA LYS A 369 -9.39 -12.94 34.49
C LYS A 369 -9.86 -13.57 33.19
N GLU A 370 -10.32 -14.81 33.26
CA GLU A 370 -10.72 -15.61 32.08
C GLU A 370 -11.77 -14.89 31.22
N ARG A 371 -12.71 -14.18 31.85
CA ARG A 371 -13.73 -13.38 31.14
C ARG A 371 -13.15 -12.35 30.15
N LEU A 372 -12.04 -11.69 30.50
CA LEU A 372 -11.43 -10.69 29.59
C LEU A 372 -10.75 -11.36 28.39
N ILE A 373 -10.20 -12.55 28.61
CA ILE A 373 -9.60 -13.37 27.54
C ILE A 373 -10.69 -13.87 26.60
N GLU A 374 -11.78 -14.42 27.15
CA GLU A 374 -12.95 -14.88 26.38
C GLU A 374 -13.53 -13.77 25.50
N GLN A 375 -13.58 -12.52 25.99
CA GLN A 375 -14.04 -11.38 25.19
C GLN A 375 -13.15 -11.13 23.97
N VAL A 376 -11.83 -11.26 24.11
CA VAL A 376 -10.91 -11.13 22.98
C VAL A 376 -10.99 -12.35 22.06
N ASP A 377 -11.24 -13.55 22.58
CA ASP A 377 -11.48 -14.74 21.76
C ASP A 377 -12.74 -14.64 20.92
N VAL A 378 -13.84 -14.14 21.48
CA VAL A 378 -15.06 -13.84 20.71
C VAL A 378 -14.78 -12.80 19.63
N MET A 379 -14.02 -11.75 19.96
CA MET A 379 -13.62 -10.73 18.99
C MET A 379 -12.87 -11.36 17.81
N LEU A 380 -11.87 -12.20 18.07
CA LEU A 380 -11.03 -12.84 17.06
C LEU A 380 -11.78 -13.88 16.22
N THR A 381 -12.68 -14.65 16.82
CA THR A 381 -13.33 -15.82 16.19
C THR A 381 -14.69 -15.52 15.55
N GLN A 382 -15.40 -14.48 16.02
CA GLN A 382 -16.76 -14.19 15.57
C GLN A 382 -16.91 -12.78 15.00
N GLU A 383 -16.37 -11.75 15.66
CA GLU A 383 -16.63 -10.35 15.30
C GLU A 383 -15.72 -9.86 14.15
N ILE A 384 -14.42 -10.22 14.19
CA ILE A 384 -13.47 -9.88 13.11
C ILE A 384 -13.85 -10.49 11.76
N PRO A 385 -14.24 -11.78 11.66
CA PRO A 385 -14.70 -12.35 10.39
C PRO A 385 -15.89 -11.61 9.77
N LYS A 386 -16.80 -11.08 10.60
CA LYS A 386 -17.92 -10.25 10.11
C LYS A 386 -17.41 -8.94 9.51
N LEU A 387 -16.47 -8.26 10.15
CA LEU A 387 -15.84 -7.05 9.59
C LEU A 387 -15.08 -7.35 8.29
N MET A 388 -14.40 -8.50 8.18
CA MET A 388 -13.72 -8.90 6.95
C MET A 388 -14.69 -9.04 5.76
N GLN A 389 -15.93 -9.48 5.99
CA GLN A 389 -16.95 -9.58 4.94
C GLN A 389 -17.47 -8.21 4.48
N MET A 390 -17.38 -7.18 5.31
CA MET A 390 -17.78 -5.81 4.95
C MET A 390 -16.76 -5.10 4.07
N ILE A 391 -15.49 -5.48 4.14
CA ILE A 391 -14.40 -4.77 3.45
C ILE A 391 -14.57 -4.78 1.91
N PRO A 392 -14.84 -5.91 1.24
CA PRO A 392 -15.06 -5.91 -0.21
C PRO A 392 -16.28 -5.06 -0.61
N ILE A 393 -17.30 -4.98 0.24
CA ILE A 393 -18.52 -4.21 -0.01
C ILE A 393 -18.20 -2.71 0.07
N GLU A 394 -17.46 -2.27 1.09
CA GLU A 394 -17.00 -0.88 1.20
C GLU A 394 -16.04 -0.50 0.07
N GLN A 395 -15.13 -1.39 -0.31
CA GLN A 395 -14.24 -1.16 -1.44
C GLN A 395 -15.05 -0.99 -2.74
N SER A 396 -16.06 -1.83 -2.97
CA SER A 396 -16.93 -1.74 -4.15
C SER A 396 -17.74 -0.44 -4.16
N ALA A 397 -18.28 -0.04 -3.00
CA ALA A 397 -19.00 1.23 -2.86
C ALA A 397 -18.06 2.44 -3.04
N ALA A 398 -16.84 2.37 -2.52
CA ALA A 398 -15.82 3.39 -2.69
C ALA A 398 -15.34 3.49 -4.15
N VAL A 399 -15.27 2.37 -4.88
CA VAL A 399 -14.99 2.38 -6.33
C VAL A 399 -16.12 3.08 -7.08
N GLN A 400 -17.38 2.80 -6.76
CA GLN A 400 -18.54 3.48 -7.38
C GLN A 400 -18.58 4.99 -7.11
N GLN A 401 -18.12 5.42 -5.93
CA GLN A 401 -17.99 6.83 -5.56
C GLN A 401 -16.65 7.45 -6.00
N GLY A 402 -15.77 6.65 -6.61
CA GLY A 402 -14.40 7.00 -6.97
C GLY A 402 -13.46 7.26 -5.80
N THR A 403 -13.85 7.03 -4.54
CA THR A 403 -13.06 7.33 -3.33
C THR A 403 -12.06 6.23 -2.95
N SER A 404 -12.08 5.08 -3.63
CA SER A 404 -11.19 3.94 -3.35
C SER A 404 -9.74 4.13 -3.81
N PHE A 405 -9.49 5.17 -4.62
CA PHE A 405 -8.22 5.44 -5.25
C PHE A 405 -7.76 6.87 -5.00
N ILE A 406 -6.44 7.05 -4.95
CA ILE A 406 -5.84 8.38 -4.93
C ILE A 406 -6.26 9.12 -6.21
N LYS A 407 -6.74 10.36 -6.06
CA LYS A 407 -7.10 11.28 -7.15
C LYS A 407 -6.13 12.45 -7.21
N GLY A 408 -5.96 13.06 -8.39
CA GLY A 408 -5.16 14.26 -8.56
C GLY A 408 -3.65 14.00 -8.64
N GLY A 409 -2.90 15.07 -8.88
CA GLY A 409 -1.45 15.02 -9.00
C GLY A 409 -0.97 14.05 -10.08
N ALA A 410 0.10 13.32 -9.79
CA ALA A 410 0.68 12.32 -10.68
C ALA A 410 -0.19 11.05 -10.86
N PHE A 411 -1.30 10.93 -10.13
CA PHE A 411 -2.18 9.75 -10.16
C PHE A 411 -3.41 9.91 -11.07
N ASN A 412 -3.55 11.06 -11.75
CA ASN A 412 -4.68 11.29 -12.65
C ASN A 412 -4.66 10.32 -13.84
N ASP A 413 -5.81 9.73 -14.13
CA ASP A 413 -5.97 8.80 -15.26
C ASP A 413 -5.58 9.43 -16.61
N SER A 414 -5.77 10.75 -16.77
CA SER A 414 -5.33 11.49 -17.97
C SER A 414 -3.81 11.56 -18.16
N VAL A 415 -3.02 11.30 -17.11
CA VAL A 415 -1.55 11.21 -17.17
C VAL A 415 -1.11 9.79 -17.51
N ILE A 416 -1.92 8.79 -17.15
CA ILE A 416 -1.68 7.35 -17.40
C ILE A 416 -2.24 6.95 -18.78
N ASP A 417 -3.21 7.69 -19.30
CA ASP A 417 -3.94 7.41 -20.53
C ASP A 417 -3.88 8.62 -21.47
N SER A 418 -2.73 8.81 -22.09
CA SER A 418 -2.39 9.98 -22.90
C SER A 418 -1.58 9.59 -24.12
N PRO A 419 -1.63 10.36 -25.24
CA PRO A 419 -0.78 10.12 -26.42
C PRO A 419 0.72 10.20 -26.12
N PHE A 420 1.10 10.69 -24.94
CA PHE A 420 2.48 10.86 -24.51
C PHE A 420 2.97 9.75 -23.58
N THR A 421 2.15 8.72 -23.30
CA THR A 421 2.58 7.59 -22.46
C THR A 421 3.31 6.53 -23.26
N ALA A 422 4.27 5.86 -22.61
CA ALA A 422 5.00 4.71 -23.12
C ALA A 422 4.13 3.65 -23.81
N ASP A 423 2.90 3.46 -23.33
CA ASP A 423 1.96 2.47 -23.82
C ASP A 423 0.97 3.01 -24.87
N ALA A 424 0.99 4.30 -25.20
CA ALA A 424 0.06 4.95 -26.13
C ALA A 424 0.02 4.29 -27.52
N ASP A 425 1.17 3.79 -27.99
CA ASP A 425 1.31 3.10 -29.27
C ASP A 425 1.43 1.57 -29.14
N MET A 426 1.29 1.02 -27.94
CA MET A 426 1.48 -0.40 -27.68
C MET A 426 0.16 -1.17 -27.59
N ALA A 427 0.23 -2.44 -27.98
CA ALA A 427 -0.82 -3.43 -27.80
C ALA A 427 -2.23 -2.91 -28.16
N ILE A 428 -3.06 -2.67 -27.13
CA ILE A 428 -4.45 -2.30 -27.28
C ILE A 428 -4.69 -0.79 -27.48
N ASN A 429 -3.71 0.03 -27.14
CA ASN A 429 -3.77 1.49 -27.29
C ASN A 429 -3.28 1.95 -28.66
N ARG A 430 -2.61 1.08 -29.44
CA ARG A 430 -2.12 1.42 -30.79
C ARG A 430 -3.22 2.06 -31.65
N GLY A 431 -3.01 3.30 -32.08
CA GLY A 431 -3.98 4.05 -32.91
C GLY A 431 -5.17 4.65 -32.19
N ARG A 432 -5.16 4.63 -30.86
CA ARG A 432 -6.15 5.33 -30.03
C ARG A 432 -6.14 6.84 -30.25
N TYR A 433 -4.97 7.39 -30.58
CA TYR A 433 -4.73 8.82 -30.76
C TYR A 433 -4.38 9.20 -32.21
N SER A 434 -4.57 8.29 -33.17
CA SER A 434 -4.34 8.56 -34.59
C SER A 434 -5.64 8.93 -35.31
N ASP A 435 -5.59 9.92 -36.20
CA ASP A 435 -6.72 10.28 -37.08
C ASP A 435 -7.08 9.18 -38.09
N LYS A 436 -6.19 8.19 -38.28
CA LYS A 436 -6.44 6.99 -39.09
C LYS A 436 -6.93 5.86 -38.19
N SER A 437 -8.01 5.18 -38.61
CA SER A 437 -8.44 3.97 -37.90
C SER A 437 -7.33 2.92 -38.05
N THR A 438 -6.77 2.44 -36.95
CA THR A 438 -5.76 1.34 -36.98
C THR A 438 -6.33 0.00 -37.42
N LEU A 439 -7.60 -0.05 -37.79
CA LEU A 439 -8.23 -1.17 -38.51
C LEU A 439 -7.87 -1.16 -40.01
N GLU A 440 -7.14 -0.15 -40.49
CA GLU A 440 -6.69 -0.06 -41.89
C GLU A 440 -5.37 -0.79 -42.15
N ASP A 441 -4.50 -0.86 -41.15
CA ASP A 441 -3.26 -1.64 -41.24
C ASP A 441 -3.63 -3.13 -41.23
N ASP A 442 -3.19 -3.88 -42.24
CA ASP A 442 -3.46 -5.32 -42.47
C ASP A 442 -4.91 -5.68 -42.86
N LYS A 443 -5.78 -4.69 -43.11
CA LYS A 443 -7.20 -4.90 -43.45
C LYS A 443 -7.39 -5.81 -44.67
N ASP A 444 -6.62 -5.60 -45.72
CA ASP A 444 -6.73 -6.35 -46.97
C ASP A 444 -6.34 -7.84 -46.81
N GLU A 445 -5.38 -8.15 -45.93
CA GLU A 445 -4.99 -9.53 -45.65
C GLU A 445 -6.03 -10.24 -44.79
N LEU A 446 -6.57 -9.54 -43.78
CA LEU A 446 -7.62 -10.08 -42.91
C LEU A 446 -8.94 -10.28 -43.65
N ILE A 447 -9.27 -9.43 -44.62
CA ILE A 447 -10.42 -9.64 -45.52
C ILE A 447 -10.24 -10.90 -46.35
N LYS A 448 -9.06 -11.12 -46.95
CA LYS A 448 -8.78 -12.37 -47.69
C LYS A 448 -8.88 -13.60 -46.79
N GLU A 449 -8.39 -13.49 -45.56
CA GLU A 449 -8.51 -14.57 -44.57
C GLU A 449 -9.99 -14.84 -44.22
N PHE A 450 -10.78 -13.79 -43.98
CA PHE A 450 -12.22 -13.89 -43.72
C PHE A 450 -12.96 -14.59 -44.87
N GLU A 451 -12.72 -14.18 -46.11
CA GLU A 451 -13.33 -14.79 -47.30
C GLU A 451 -12.91 -16.26 -47.46
N SER A 452 -11.66 -16.60 -47.13
CA SER A 452 -11.16 -17.99 -47.21
C SER A 452 -11.91 -18.95 -46.27
N LEU A 453 -12.48 -18.44 -45.17
CA LEU A 453 -13.29 -19.21 -44.23
C LEU A 453 -14.71 -19.49 -44.75
N GLN A 454 -15.05 -18.92 -45.91
CA GLN A 454 -16.36 -18.99 -46.60
C GLN A 454 -17.52 -18.60 -45.66
N PRO A 455 -17.67 -17.30 -45.35
CA PRO A 455 -18.78 -16.80 -44.55
C PRO A 455 -20.12 -17.05 -45.27
N VAL A 456 -21.17 -17.29 -44.51
CA VAL A 456 -22.54 -17.43 -45.02
C VAL A 456 -23.23 -16.09 -44.82
N ASP A 457 -23.73 -15.49 -45.90
CA ASP A 457 -24.33 -14.14 -45.88
C ASP A 457 -23.43 -13.06 -45.26
N GLY A 458 -22.11 -13.21 -45.42
CA GLY A 458 -21.13 -12.28 -44.85
C GLY A 458 -20.89 -12.45 -43.34
N LEU A 459 -21.34 -13.56 -42.75
CA LEU A 459 -21.19 -13.86 -41.32
C LEU A 459 -20.44 -15.18 -41.09
N LEU A 460 -19.57 -15.18 -40.07
CA LEU A 460 -18.92 -16.37 -39.55
C LEU A 460 -19.51 -16.75 -38.19
N TYR A 461 -20.17 -17.90 -38.12
CA TYR A 461 -20.72 -18.42 -36.87
C TYR A 461 -19.62 -18.73 -35.86
N GLY A 462 -19.89 -18.52 -34.55
CA GLY A 462 -18.94 -18.83 -33.46
C GLY A 462 -18.57 -20.32 -33.31
N SER A 463 -19.18 -21.20 -34.10
CA SER A 463 -18.87 -22.63 -34.16
C SER A 463 -18.25 -23.01 -35.51
N GLY A 464 -17.52 -24.13 -35.56
CA GLY A 464 -16.90 -24.60 -36.79
C GLY A 464 -15.63 -23.83 -37.15
N ARG A 465 -15.62 -23.19 -38.33
CA ARG A 465 -14.40 -22.69 -38.98
C ARG A 465 -13.74 -21.54 -38.24
N LEU A 466 -14.53 -20.60 -37.72
CA LEU A 466 -14.02 -19.47 -36.96
C LEU A 466 -13.38 -19.91 -35.65
N LYS A 467 -14.04 -20.82 -34.91
CA LYS A 467 -13.49 -21.41 -33.69
C LYS A 467 -12.19 -22.16 -33.96
N ALA A 468 -12.16 -23.00 -35.00
CA ALA A 468 -10.94 -23.71 -35.39
C ALA A 468 -9.80 -22.73 -35.70
N LYS A 469 -10.10 -21.65 -36.44
CA LYS A 469 -9.13 -20.63 -36.79
C LYS A 469 -8.56 -19.89 -35.59
N LEU A 470 -9.41 -19.48 -34.64
CA LEU A 470 -8.95 -18.82 -33.41
C LEU A 470 -8.11 -19.76 -32.54
N MET A 471 -8.40 -21.07 -32.53
CA MET A 471 -7.63 -22.06 -31.78
C MET A 471 -6.21 -22.30 -32.33
N GLU A 472 -5.93 -21.95 -33.59
CA GLU A 472 -4.58 -21.99 -34.18
C GLU A 472 -3.60 -21.01 -33.51
N SER A 473 -4.11 -20.00 -32.80
CA SER A 473 -3.28 -19.06 -32.03
C SER A 473 -2.62 -19.69 -30.79
N HIS A 474 -2.99 -20.92 -30.43
CA HIS A 474 -2.55 -21.63 -29.23
C HIS A 474 -2.83 -20.91 -27.89
N LEU A 475 -3.71 -19.90 -27.91
CA LEU A 475 -4.15 -19.22 -26.71
C LEU A 475 -5.06 -20.13 -25.85
N PRO A 476 -5.04 -19.99 -24.52
CA PRO A 476 -5.96 -20.71 -23.65
C PRO A 476 -7.42 -20.46 -24.04
N ASN A 477 -8.27 -21.49 -23.95
CA ASN A 477 -9.70 -21.39 -24.27
C ASN A 477 -10.42 -20.27 -23.49
N ILE A 478 -9.97 -19.97 -22.27
CA ILE A 478 -10.53 -18.87 -21.47
C ILE A 478 -10.24 -17.50 -22.10
N THR A 479 -9.04 -17.32 -22.67
CA THR A 479 -8.63 -16.11 -23.38
C THR A 479 -9.40 -15.97 -24.70
N LEU A 480 -9.51 -17.05 -25.48
CA LEU A 480 -10.28 -17.05 -26.73
C LEU A 480 -11.77 -16.78 -26.50
N SER A 481 -12.34 -17.32 -25.41
CA SER A 481 -13.73 -17.02 -25.03
C SER A 481 -13.92 -15.56 -24.62
N ARG A 482 -12.93 -14.96 -23.95
CA ARG A 482 -12.95 -13.52 -23.64
C ARG A 482 -12.86 -12.66 -24.89
N ILE A 483 -11.97 -13.00 -25.81
CA ILE A 483 -11.84 -12.32 -27.11
C ILE A 483 -13.15 -12.40 -27.88
N TRP A 484 -13.73 -13.59 -28.02
CA TRP A 484 -15.06 -13.78 -28.65
C TRP A 484 -16.11 -12.82 -28.08
N LYS A 485 -16.27 -12.78 -26.75
CA LYS A 485 -17.25 -11.92 -26.08
C LYS A 485 -17.01 -10.42 -26.32
N LEU A 486 -15.77 -10.01 -26.57
CA LEU A 486 -15.42 -8.62 -26.85
C LEU A 486 -15.61 -8.29 -28.34
N SER A 487 -15.46 -9.27 -29.22
CA SER A 487 -15.57 -9.09 -30.67
C SER A 487 -16.99 -9.19 -31.22
N ASP A 488 -17.84 -10.02 -30.64
CA ASP A 488 -19.27 -10.15 -30.97
C ASP A 488 -20.05 -8.98 -30.32
N ILE A 489 -20.04 -7.81 -30.99
CA ILE A 489 -20.48 -6.54 -30.42
C ILE A 489 -22.01 -6.45 -30.40
N ASP A 490 -22.65 -6.89 -31.48
CA ASP A 490 -24.12 -6.92 -31.58
C ASP A 490 -24.76 -8.19 -30.99
N LYS A 491 -23.94 -9.13 -30.52
CA LYS A 491 -24.36 -10.33 -29.75
C LYS A 491 -25.27 -11.25 -30.56
N ASP A 492 -25.05 -11.31 -31.87
CA ASP A 492 -25.80 -12.17 -32.77
C ASP A 492 -25.26 -13.61 -32.83
N GLY A 493 -24.13 -13.88 -32.15
CA GLY A 493 -23.49 -15.19 -32.10
C GLY A 493 -22.63 -15.51 -33.33
N CYS A 494 -22.42 -14.52 -34.19
CA CYS A 494 -21.61 -14.55 -35.39
C CYS A 494 -20.58 -13.40 -35.33
N LEU A 495 -19.60 -13.41 -36.23
CA LEU A 495 -18.76 -12.23 -36.49
C LEU A 495 -18.91 -11.85 -37.96
N ASP A 496 -19.22 -10.59 -38.21
CA ASP A 496 -19.02 -9.99 -39.52
C ASP A 496 -17.54 -9.66 -39.78
N ILE A 497 -17.25 -9.04 -40.93
CA ILE A 497 -15.88 -8.73 -41.32
C ILE A 497 -15.18 -7.79 -40.32
N ASP A 498 -15.89 -6.78 -39.81
CA ASP A 498 -15.30 -5.78 -38.92
C ASP A 498 -15.04 -6.39 -37.53
N GLU A 499 -15.95 -7.24 -37.06
CA GLU A 499 -15.81 -7.99 -35.81
C GLU A 499 -14.74 -9.08 -35.89
N PHE A 500 -14.58 -9.71 -37.06
CA PHE A 500 -13.50 -10.66 -37.32
C PHE A 500 -12.12 -9.99 -37.29
N ILE A 501 -11.98 -8.82 -37.92
CA ILE A 501 -10.75 -8.02 -37.87
C ILE A 501 -10.42 -7.66 -36.41
N LEU A 502 -11.42 -7.22 -35.65
CA LEU A 502 -11.26 -6.94 -34.22
C LEU A 502 -10.80 -8.19 -33.44
N ALA A 503 -11.42 -9.35 -33.67
CA ALA A 503 -11.04 -10.61 -33.02
C ALA A 503 -9.59 -10.99 -33.32
N LYS A 504 -9.17 -10.91 -34.58
CA LYS A 504 -7.79 -11.21 -35.01
C LYS A 504 -6.78 -10.27 -34.39
N ARG A 505 -7.12 -8.99 -34.26
CA ARG A 505 -6.27 -8.01 -33.59
C ARG A 505 -6.12 -8.30 -32.10
N LEU A 506 -7.21 -8.62 -31.40
CA LEU A 506 -7.16 -9.02 -29.99
C LEU A 506 -6.36 -10.31 -29.79
N VAL A 507 -6.47 -11.28 -30.71
CA VAL A 507 -5.62 -12.48 -30.72
C VAL A 507 -4.14 -12.10 -30.87
N ASN A 508 -3.79 -11.25 -31.83
CA ASN A 508 -2.40 -10.81 -32.02
C ASN A 508 -1.87 -10.07 -30.78
N ILE A 509 -2.68 -9.26 -30.11
CA ILE A 509 -2.30 -8.63 -28.84
C ILE A 509 -2.00 -9.68 -27.77
N ALA A 510 -2.88 -10.66 -27.59
CA ALA A 510 -2.70 -11.73 -26.61
C ALA A 510 -1.48 -12.62 -26.90
N VAL A 511 -1.24 -12.97 -28.17
CA VAL A 511 -0.10 -13.79 -28.60
C VAL A 511 1.22 -13.07 -28.32
N ASN A 512 1.26 -11.74 -28.45
CA ASN A 512 2.44 -10.93 -28.15
C ASN A 512 2.58 -10.58 -26.64
N GLY A 513 1.80 -11.22 -25.77
CA GLY A 513 1.87 -11.04 -24.31
C GLY A 513 1.13 -9.81 -23.79
N GLY A 514 0.34 -9.12 -24.61
CA GLY A 514 -0.51 -8.01 -24.18
C GLY A 514 -1.75 -8.48 -23.43
N GLU A 515 -2.18 -7.71 -22.43
CA GLU A 515 -3.40 -8.01 -21.67
C GLU A 515 -4.67 -7.69 -22.49
N ILE A 516 -5.64 -8.60 -22.43
CA ILE A 516 -6.97 -8.41 -23.03
C ILE A 516 -7.85 -7.68 -22.01
N PRO A 517 -8.57 -6.61 -22.41
CA PRO A 517 -9.30 -5.75 -21.50
C PRO A 517 -10.58 -6.44 -21.00
N GLU A 518 -11.14 -5.96 -19.90
CA GLU A 518 -12.44 -6.46 -19.40
C GLU A 518 -13.61 -5.96 -20.24
N THR A 519 -13.49 -4.74 -20.77
CA THR A 519 -14.46 -4.08 -21.64
C THR A 519 -13.76 -3.54 -22.88
N LEU A 520 -14.40 -3.64 -24.05
CA LEU A 520 -13.82 -3.17 -25.29
C LEU A 520 -13.67 -1.63 -25.28
N PRO A 521 -12.45 -1.07 -25.46
CA PRO A 521 -12.25 0.37 -25.54
C PRO A 521 -12.99 1.00 -26.73
N THR A 522 -13.47 2.23 -26.56
CA THR A 522 -14.26 2.97 -27.56
C THR A 522 -13.54 3.16 -28.90
N HIS A 523 -12.22 3.33 -28.88
CA HIS A 523 -11.42 3.51 -30.10
C HIS A 523 -11.20 2.22 -30.90
N LEU A 524 -11.46 1.04 -30.32
CA LEU A 524 -11.36 -0.25 -31.02
C LEU A 524 -12.70 -0.73 -31.59
N ILE A 525 -13.79 -0.02 -31.30
CA ILE A 525 -15.10 -0.36 -31.82
C ILE A 525 -15.16 0.06 -33.29
N PRO A 526 -15.44 -0.87 -34.22
CA PRO A 526 -15.60 -0.54 -35.63
C PRO A 526 -16.68 0.51 -35.85
N PRO A 527 -16.48 1.52 -36.72
CA PRO A 527 -17.47 2.58 -36.95
C PRO A 527 -18.87 2.06 -37.31
N SER A 528 -18.94 0.93 -38.03
CA SER A 528 -20.19 0.23 -38.39
C SER A 528 -21.01 -0.26 -37.18
N LYS A 529 -20.34 -0.48 -36.04
CA LYS A 529 -20.90 -1.06 -34.82
C LYS A 529 -21.19 -0.04 -33.72
N HIS A 530 -20.85 1.25 -33.90
CA HIS A 530 -21.08 2.32 -32.91
C HIS A 530 -22.56 2.43 -32.48
N LYS A 531 -23.49 2.14 -33.38
CA LYS A 531 -24.94 2.14 -33.12
C LYS A 531 -25.42 1.09 -32.10
N TYR A 532 -24.67 0.01 -31.91
CA TYR A 532 -25.00 -1.04 -30.94
C TYR A 532 -24.49 -0.72 -29.52
N ILE A 533 -23.81 0.41 -29.37
CA ILE A 533 -23.18 0.88 -28.13
C ILE A 533 -23.85 2.19 -27.73
N SER A 534 -25.14 2.12 -27.38
CA SER A 534 -25.89 3.32 -26.99
C SER A 534 -25.33 3.99 -25.71
N PRO A 535 -25.45 5.33 -25.59
CA PRO A 535 -24.71 6.14 -24.62
C PRO A 535 -25.34 6.11 -23.23
N THR A 536 -24.68 5.50 -22.25
CA THR A 536 -24.82 5.94 -20.86
C THR A 536 -23.97 7.20 -20.68
N LEU A 537 -24.57 8.36 -20.97
CA LEU A 537 -24.26 9.73 -20.53
C LEU A 537 -24.52 10.71 -21.68
N ASN A 538 -25.72 11.32 -21.68
CA ASN A 538 -25.93 12.72 -22.06
C ASN A 538 -27.32 13.13 -21.56
N GLY A 539 -27.37 13.58 -20.30
CA GLY A 539 -28.46 14.39 -19.83
C GLY A 539 -28.30 15.81 -20.37
N ILE A 540 -28.70 16.05 -21.62
CA ILE A 540 -29.09 17.38 -22.11
C ILE A 540 -30.23 17.15 -23.10
N ALA A 541 -31.44 17.51 -22.71
CA ALA A 541 -32.58 17.56 -23.60
C ALA A 541 -32.31 18.61 -24.69
N GLU A 542 -32.34 18.20 -25.96
CA GLU A 542 -32.46 19.11 -27.09
C GLU A 542 -33.79 19.87 -26.96
N TYR A 543 -33.69 21.16 -26.63
CA TYR A 543 -34.77 22.09 -26.87
C TYR A 543 -34.78 22.41 -28.37
N THR A 544 -35.77 21.86 -29.07
CA THR A 544 -36.17 22.29 -30.41
C THR A 544 -36.63 23.76 -30.38
N GLU A 545 -36.02 24.61 -31.21
CA GLU A 545 -36.55 25.94 -31.53
C GLU A 545 -37.87 25.84 -32.31
N PRO A 546 -38.91 26.65 -31.99
CA PRO A 546 -40.05 26.81 -32.87
C PRO A 546 -39.76 27.86 -33.93
N LYS A 547 -40.00 27.47 -35.18
CA LYS A 547 -40.12 28.31 -36.37
C LYS A 547 -40.97 29.55 -36.12
N TYR A 548 -40.52 30.71 -36.58
CA TYR A 548 -41.21 31.58 -37.53
C TYR A 548 -40.20 32.39 -38.35
#